data_AF-K1TI51-F1
#
_entry.id   AF-K1TI51-F1
#
_cell.length_a   1.000
_cell.length_b   1.000
_cell.length_c   1.000
_cell.angle_alpha   90.00
_cell.angle_beta   90.00
_cell.angle_gamma   90.00
#
_symmetry.space_group_name_H-M   'P 1'
#
loop_
_entity.id
_entity.type
_entity.pdbx_description
1 polymer ?
#
loop_
_entity_poly.entity_id
_entity_poly.type
_entity_poly.pdbx_seq_one_letter_code
_entity_poly.pdbx_strand_id
1 'polypeptide(L)'
;VPNALDGEGIWAAHGVNAAGVGMTATETITSNARVLGADPLVEYVPAKDGVEEISGGIGEEDIVSLVLPYIHSAREGVTRLGSLLEKYGTYEMNGIAFSDKNEIWWLETIGGHHWIARRVPDDAYVVMPNQFGIDAFDLEDALTEQKEHMCSADLKEFIEKNHLDLSQDGSFSARDAFGSHDD
;
A
#
# COMPACT_ATOMS: atom_id res chain seq x y z
N VAL A 1 -2.64 6.55 18.71
CA VAL A 1 -3.18 7.83 19.23
C VAL A 1 -2.71 8.92 18.28
N PRO A 2 -3.60 9.82 17.82
CA PRO A 2 -3.21 10.91 16.94
C PRO A 2 -2.08 11.74 17.53
N ASN A 3 -1.21 12.30 16.69
CA ASN A 3 -0.23 13.29 17.14
C ASN A 3 -0.97 14.52 17.66
N ALA A 4 -0.46 15.10 18.74
CA ALA A 4 -1.03 16.24 19.44
C ALA A 4 -0.11 17.47 19.40
N LEU A 5 0.99 17.40 18.66
CA LEU A 5 1.93 18.50 18.47
C LEU A 5 1.50 19.37 17.29
N ASP A 6 1.43 20.68 17.53
CA ASP A 6 1.09 21.65 16.50
C ASP A 6 2.16 21.66 15.39
N GLY A 7 1.71 21.68 14.14
CA GLY A 7 2.58 21.84 12.96
C GLY A 7 3.20 20.55 12.43
N GLU A 8 2.94 19.40 13.06
CA GLU A 8 3.46 18.10 12.60
C GLU A 8 2.42 17.25 11.87
N GLY A 9 1.16 17.68 11.75
CA GLY A 9 0.09 16.88 11.13
C GLY A 9 -0.71 16.04 12.15
N ILE A 10 -1.73 15.32 11.69
CA ILE A 10 -2.68 14.61 12.58
C ILE A 10 -2.15 13.23 13.03
N TRP A 11 -1.47 12.49 12.15
CA TRP A 11 -0.90 11.16 12.45
C TRP A 11 -1.86 10.24 13.21
N ALA A 12 -3.06 10.02 12.68
CA ALA A 12 -4.11 9.32 13.40
C ALA A 12 -3.73 7.87 13.79
N ALA A 13 -2.79 7.25 13.07
CA ALA A 13 -2.19 5.93 13.28
C ALA A 13 -3.16 4.73 13.16
N HIS A 14 -4.29 4.74 13.87
CA HIS A 14 -5.27 3.65 13.82
C HIS A 14 -6.63 4.10 14.33
N GLY A 15 -7.66 3.32 14.03
CA GLY A 15 -9.00 3.54 14.58
C GLY A 15 -10.01 2.48 14.21
N VAL A 16 -11.22 2.63 14.75
CA VAL A 16 -12.41 1.87 14.37
C VAL A 16 -13.52 2.87 14.06
N ASN A 17 -14.18 2.72 12.91
CA ASN A 17 -15.24 3.63 12.49
C ASN A 17 -16.64 3.16 12.96
N ALA A 18 -17.66 3.98 12.68
CA ALA A 18 -19.05 3.69 13.08
C ALA A 18 -19.66 2.46 12.39
N ALA A 19 -19.09 1.98 11.28
CA ALA A 19 -19.49 0.75 10.60
C ALA A 19 -18.82 -0.50 11.21
N GLY A 20 -17.93 -0.33 12.21
CA GLY A 20 -17.18 -1.42 12.82
C GLY A 20 -15.99 -1.89 12.00
N VAL A 21 -15.49 -1.05 11.08
CA VAL A 21 -14.25 -1.31 10.34
C VAL A 21 -13.08 -0.77 11.14
N GLY A 22 -12.08 -1.62 11.39
CA GLY A 22 -10.79 -1.28 11.96
C GLY A 22 -9.73 -1.04 10.88
N MET A 23 -8.82 -0.12 11.17
CA MET A 23 -7.68 0.19 10.30
C MET A 23 -6.47 0.59 11.15
N THR A 24 -5.28 0.17 10.74
CA THR A 24 -4.01 0.68 11.26
C THR A 24 -3.10 1.01 10.08
N ALA A 25 -2.53 2.22 10.12
CA ALA A 25 -1.59 2.73 9.13
C ALA A 25 -0.55 3.60 9.86
N THR A 26 0.75 3.28 9.82
CA THR A 26 1.39 2.30 8.93
C THR A 26 2.36 1.37 9.64
N GLU A 27 2.78 0.35 8.91
CA GLU A 27 4.03 -0.35 9.11
C GLU A 27 4.99 0.12 8.01
N THR A 28 6.07 0.84 8.31
CA THR A 28 7.03 1.20 7.27
C THR A 28 7.70 -0.05 6.72
N ILE A 29 7.63 -0.28 5.41
CA ILE A 29 8.20 -1.46 4.75
C ILE A 29 9.35 -1.07 3.82
N THR A 30 9.96 -2.07 3.17
CA THR A 30 11.08 -1.89 2.26
C THR A 30 10.64 -1.88 0.80
N SER A 31 11.52 -1.40 -0.08
CA SER A 31 11.40 -1.50 -1.54
C SER A 31 12.77 -1.80 -2.14
N ASN A 32 12.90 -1.76 -3.46
CA ASN A 32 14.17 -1.87 -4.17
C ASN A 32 14.33 -0.85 -5.31
N ALA A 33 15.57 -0.67 -5.75
CA ALA A 33 15.92 0.31 -6.79
C ALA A 33 15.27 0.05 -8.15
N ARG A 34 14.86 -1.19 -8.47
CA ARG A 34 14.18 -1.49 -9.74
C ARG A 34 12.76 -0.92 -9.73
N VAL A 35 12.03 -1.13 -8.64
CA VAL A 35 10.70 -0.54 -8.44
C VAL A 35 10.78 0.97 -8.43
N LEU A 36 11.66 1.55 -7.60
CA LEU A 36 11.78 3.01 -7.47
C LEU A 36 12.31 3.69 -8.76
N GLY A 37 13.02 2.95 -9.61
CA GLY A 37 13.40 3.43 -10.95
C GLY A 37 12.26 3.42 -11.95
N ALA A 38 11.28 2.53 -11.77
CA ALA A 38 10.11 2.38 -12.65
C ALA A 38 8.92 3.24 -12.21
N ASP A 39 8.71 3.39 -10.90
CA ASP A 39 7.67 4.20 -10.27
C ASP A 39 8.24 4.90 -9.02
N PRO A 40 8.91 6.06 -9.19
CA PRO A 40 9.51 6.81 -8.09
C PRO A 40 8.48 7.33 -7.09
N LEU A 41 8.92 7.52 -5.84
CA LEU A 41 8.11 8.18 -4.80
C LEU A 41 7.73 9.61 -5.21
N VAL A 42 6.53 10.03 -4.80
CA VAL A 42 5.99 11.36 -5.12
C VAL A 42 6.41 12.35 -4.04
N GLU A 43 7.62 12.87 -4.16
CA GLU A 43 8.18 13.82 -3.18
C GLU A 43 7.60 15.24 -3.35
N TYR A 44 7.57 15.99 -2.25
CA TYR A 44 7.28 17.42 -2.27
C TYR A 44 8.39 18.19 -3.01
N VAL A 45 7.99 19.03 -3.96
CA VAL A 45 8.91 19.94 -4.68
C VAL A 45 8.43 21.37 -4.49
N PRO A 46 9.18 22.21 -3.76
CA PRO A 46 8.78 23.60 -3.53
C PRO A 46 8.81 24.40 -4.83
N ALA A 47 7.89 25.36 -4.95
CA ALA A 47 7.88 26.29 -6.07
C ALA A 47 9.23 27.02 -6.19
N LYS A 48 9.83 26.98 -7.38
CA LYS A 48 11.15 27.57 -7.64
C LYS A 48 11.28 28.02 -9.09
N ASP A 49 11.90 29.18 -9.30
CA ASP A 49 12.24 29.72 -10.64
C ASP A 49 11.04 29.79 -11.61
N GLY A 50 9.83 30.04 -11.08
CA GLY A 50 8.59 30.11 -11.87
C GLY A 50 7.93 28.77 -12.17
N VAL A 51 8.46 27.66 -11.64
CA VAL A 51 7.81 26.35 -11.63
C VAL A 51 6.87 26.27 -10.42
N GLU A 52 5.64 25.81 -10.66
CA GLU A 52 4.65 25.59 -9.59
C GLU A 52 5.09 24.47 -8.64
N GLU A 53 4.61 24.55 -7.41
CA GLU A 53 4.84 23.54 -6.38
C GLU A 53 4.24 22.18 -6.80
N ILE A 54 4.94 21.10 -6.46
CA ILE A 54 4.39 19.75 -6.43
C ILE A 54 4.16 19.40 -4.96
N SER A 55 2.91 19.24 -4.55
CA SER A 55 2.55 19.06 -3.14
C SER A 55 3.05 17.76 -2.51
N GLY A 56 3.56 16.81 -3.30
CA GLY A 56 3.93 15.46 -2.85
C GLY A 56 2.73 14.51 -2.81
N GLY A 57 3.00 13.25 -2.51
CA GLY A 57 2.00 12.21 -2.30
C GLY A 57 1.44 12.19 -0.87
N ILE A 58 0.61 11.19 -0.57
CA ILE A 58 0.09 10.94 0.78
C ILE A 58 1.06 10.06 1.60
N GLY A 59 1.15 10.28 2.91
CA GLY A 59 2.00 9.50 3.82
C GLY A 59 1.25 8.91 5.00
N GLU A 60 1.98 8.29 5.93
CA GLU A 60 1.45 7.73 7.18
C GLU A 60 0.56 8.74 7.93
N GLU A 61 0.93 10.02 7.91
CA GLU A 61 0.20 11.09 8.58
C GLU A 61 -1.25 11.28 8.09
N ASP A 62 -1.52 10.91 6.83
CA ASP A 62 -2.77 11.20 6.12
C ASP A 62 -3.71 9.99 6.07
N ILE A 63 -3.14 8.79 5.89
CA ILE A 63 -3.83 7.61 5.35
C ILE A 63 -5.10 7.26 6.15
N VAL A 64 -5.02 7.21 7.49
CA VAL A 64 -6.20 6.90 8.32
C VAL A 64 -7.30 7.96 8.16
N SER A 65 -6.93 9.24 8.14
CA SER A 65 -7.87 10.36 8.03
C SER A 65 -8.57 10.38 6.67
N LEU A 66 -7.84 10.05 5.61
CA LEU A 66 -8.37 10.03 4.24
C LEU A 66 -9.19 8.78 3.94
N VAL A 67 -8.98 7.67 4.64
CA VAL A 67 -9.58 6.36 4.32
C VAL A 67 -10.69 5.99 5.30
N LEU A 68 -10.36 5.82 6.58
CA LEU A 68 -11.22 5.16 7.57
C LEU A 68 -12.63 5.77 7.73
N PRO A 69 -12.83 7.10 7.65
CA PRO A 69 -14.17 7.68 7.80
C PRO A 69 -15.14 7.39 6.63
N TYR A 70 -14.65 6.85 5.51
CA TYR A 70 -15.39 6.78 4.25
C TYR A 70 -15.69 5.35 3.77
N ILE A 71 -15.35 4.34 4.57
CA ILE A 71 -15.44 2.92 4.21
C ILE A 71 -16.40 2.17 5.15
N HIS A 72 -17.04 1.12 4.63
CA HIS A 72 -18.01 0.30 5.38
C HIS A 72 -17.63 -1.18 5.45
N SER A 73 -16.54 -1.58 4.80
CA SER A 73 -15.90 -2.89 4.92
C SER A 73 -14.37 -2.77 4.83
N ALA A 74 -13.64 -3.80 5.27
CA ALA A 74 -12.19 -3.86 5.16
C ALA A 74 -11.74 -3.82 3.69
N ARG A 75 -12.46 -4.52 2.83
CA ARG A 75 -12.26 -4.55 1.38
C ARG A 75 -12.48 -3.18 0.72
N GLU A 76 -13.50 -2.44 1.14
CA GLU A 76 -13.65 -1.03 0.73
C GLU A 76 -12.46 -0.17 1.18
N GLY A 77 -11.86 -0.47 2.34
CA GLY A 77 -10.59 0.09 2.80
C GLY A 77 -9.47 -0.08 1.80
N VAL A 78 -9.23 -1.32 1.35
CA VAL A 78 -8.26 -1.67 0.32
C VAL A 78 -8.53 -0.89 -0.97
N THR A 79 -9.74 -0.97 -1.51
CA THR A 79 -10.11 -0.27 -2.76
C THR A 79 -9.93 1.24 -2.65
N ARG A 80 -10.36 1.84 -1.54
CA ARG A 80 -10.27 3.29 -1.34
C ARG A 80 -8.81 3.72 -1.28
N LEU A 81 -7.99 3.08 -0.46
CA LEU A 81 -6.58 3.43 -0.34
C LEU A 81 -5.86 3.23 -1.68
N GLY A 82 -6.10 2.11 -2.37
CA GLY A 82 -5.60 1.88 -3.72
C GLY A 82 -5.90 3.02 -4.69
N SER A 83 -7.17 3.49 -4.72
CA SER A 83 -7.57 4.61 -5.58
C SER A 83 -6.91 5.95 -5.22
N LEU A 84 -6.57 6.15 -3.94
CA LEU A 84 -5.89 7.36 -3.47
C LEU A 84 -4.41 7.32 -3.83
N LEU A 85 -3.76 6.15 -3.70
CA LEU A 85 -2.38 5.94 -4.13
C LEU A 85 -2.24 6.15 -5.65
N GLU A 86 -3.15 5.61 -6.44
CA GLU A 86 -3.15 5.83 -7.90
C GLU A 86 -3.32 7.31 -8.29
N LYS A 87 -4.12 8.05 -7.51
CA LYS A 87 -4.48 9.44 -7.82
C LYS A 87 -3.44 10.45 -7.33
N TYR A 88 -2.92 10.25 -6.13
CA TYR A 88 -2.08 11.22 -5.44
C TYR A 88 -0.64 10.75 -5.28
N GLY A 89 -0.40 9.46 -5.44
CA GLY A 89 0.86 8.82 -5.11
C GLY A 89 1.18 8.86 -3.61
N THR A 90 2.34 8.34 -3.25
CA THR A 90 2.88 8.35 -1.88
C THR A 90 4.37 8.69 -1.89
N TYR A 91 4.83 9.31 -0.80
CA TYR A 91 6.25 9.57 -0.55
C TYR A 91 6.90 8.54 0.37
N GLU A 92 6.20 7.44 0.70
CA GLU A 92 6.65 6.40 1.64
C GLU A 92 6.28 4.99 1.18
N MET A 93 6.98 4.00 1.73
CA MET A 93 6.68 2.57 1.53
C MET A 93 6.02 2.03 2.79
N ASN A 94 4.76 1.61 2.68
CA ASN A 94 3.93 1.33 3.84
C ASN A 94 3.11 0.05 3.69
N GLY A 95 2.96 -0.67 4.79
CA GLY A 95 1.98 -1.71 5.05
C GLY A 95 0.79 -1.17 5.84
N ILE A 96 -0.42 -1.60 5.48
CA ILE A 96 -1.68 -1.14 6.08
C ILE A 96 -2.59 -2.36 6.33
N ALA A 97 -3.14 -2.47 7.55
CA ALA A 97 -4.15 -3.47 7.83
C ALA A 97 -5.56 -2.86 7.89
N PHE A 98 -6.51 -3.58 7.31
CA PHE A 98 -7.95 -3.33 7.45
C PHE A 98 -8.62 -4.57 8.04
N SER A 99 -9.63 -4.38 8.88
CA SER A 99 -10.41 -5.50 9.44
C SER A 99 -11.87 -5.12 9.58
N ASP A 100 -12.78 -6.06 9.32
CA ASP A 100 -14.17 -5.96 9.72
C ASP A 100 -14.64 -7.29 10.35
N LYS A 101 -15.96 -7.47 10.52
CA LYS A 101 -16.51 -8.67 11.13
C LYS A 101 -16.28 -9.97 10.33
N ASN A 102 -15.92 -9.86 9.05
CA ASN A 102 -15.81 -10.98 8.12
C ASN A 102 -14.38 -11.17 7.59
N GLU A 103 -13.64 -10.09 7.34
CA GLU A 103 -12.35 -10.16 6.64
C GLU A 103 -11.26 -9.32 7.33
N ILE A 104 -10.01 -9.78 7.19
CA ILE A 104 -8.80 -9.00 7.46
C ILE A 104 -8.02 -8.90 6.15
N TRP A 105 -7.55 -7.70 5.83
CA TRP A 105 -6.76 -7.40 4.65
C TRP A 105 -5.44 -6.73 5.02
N TRP A 106 -4.37 -7.16 4.38
CA TRP A 106 -3.05 -6.52 4.44
C TRP A 106 -2.73 -5.91 3.07
N LEU A 107 -2.53 -4.60 3.01
CA LEU A 107 -2.11 -3.85 1.81
C LEU A 107 -0.66 -3.40 1.95
N GLU A 108 0.12 -3.51 0.89
CA GLU A 108 1.48 -2.97 0.79
C GLU A 108 1.58 -2.03 -0.42
N THR A 109 2.15 -0.84 -0.21
CA THR A 109 2.44 0.11 -1.29
C THR A 109 3.66 -0.35 -2.08
N ILE A 110 3.67 -0.09 -3.39
CA ILE A 110 4.75 -0.42 -4.32
C ILE A 110 5.09 0.84 -5.11
N GLY A 111 6.29 1.36 -4.91
CA GLY A 111 6.70 2.60 -5.60
C GLY A 111 5.83 3.80 -5.20
N GLY A 112 5.71 4.76 -6.11
CA GLY A 112 4.91 5.96 -5.90
C GLY A 112 3.40 5.74 -5.96
N HIS A 113 2.90 4.79 -6.75
CA HIS A 113 1.46 4.71 -7.10
C HIS A 113 0.88 3.30 -7.10
N HIS A 114 1.72 2.27 -7.16
CA HIS A 114 1.23 0.89 -7.22
C HIS A 114 0.99 0.32 -5.81
N TRP A 115 0.21 -0.75 -5.75
CA TRP A 115 -0.13 -1.41 -4.51
C TRP A 115 -0.59 -2.85 -4.76
N ILE A 116 -0.44 -3.69 -3.73
CA ILE A 116 -1.05 -5.02 -3.64
C ILE A 116 -1.71 -5.18 -2.29
N ALA A 117 -2.70 -6.05 -2.21
CA ALA A 117 -3.30 -6.45 -0.95
C ALA A 117 -3.70 -7.92 -0.98
N ARG A 118 -3.63 -8.55 0.19
CA ARG A 118 -4.00 -9.95 0.39
C ARG A 118 -4.92 -10.08 1.60
N ARG A 119 -6.00 -10.84 1.45
CA ARG A 119 -6.85 -11.27 2.55
C ARG A 119 -6.08 -12.25 3.43
N VAL A 120 -6.14 -12.07 4.74
CA VAL A 120 -5.64 -13.06 5.70
C VAL A 120 -6.69 -14.17 5.81
N PRO A 121 -6.33 -15.45 5.57
CA PRO A 121 -7.25 -16.56 5.74
C PRO A 121 -7.84 -16.62 7.15
N ASP A 122 -9.08 -17.12 7.27
CA ASP A 122 -9.84 -17.10 8.53
C ASP A 122 -9.18 -17.86 9.69
N ASP A 123 -8.32 -18.85 9.37
CA ASP A 123 -7.58 -19.69 10.31
C ASP A 123 -6.08 -19.34 10.39
N ALA A 124 -5.69 -18.17 9.87
CA ALA A 124 -4.31 -17.71 9.81
C ALA A 124 -4.08 -16.42 10.62
N TYR A 125 -2.80 -16.09 10.80
CA TYR A 125 -2.36 -14.81 11.36
C TYR A 125 -1.09 -14.35 10.65
N VAL A 126 -0.79 -13.06 10.74
CA VAL A 126 0.40 -12.45 10.15
C VAL A 126 1.24 -11.80 11.25
N VAL A 127 2.56 -11.93 11.17
CA VAL A 127 3.53 -11.16 11.94
C VAL A 127 4.37 -10.40 10.94
N MET A 128 4.27 -9.07 10.95
CA MET A 128 4.91 -8.23 9.95
C MET A 128 5.90 -7.27 10.62
N PRO A 129 7.21 -7.37 10.31
CA PRO A 129 8.20 -6.37 10.68
C PRO A 129 8.28 -5.26 9.63
N ASN A 130 9.26 -4.35 9.77
CA ASN A 130 9.57 -3.31 8.80
C ASN A 130 10.22 -3.83 7.50
N GLN A 131 9.55 -4.73 6.79
CA GLN A 131 9.98 -5.31 5.52
C GLN A 131 8.77 -5.57 4.62
N PHE A 132 8.94 -5.49 3.31
CA PHE A 132 7.91 -5.92 2.36
C PHE A 132 7.61 -7.41 2.58
N GLY A 133 6.34 -7.74 2.83
CA GLY A 133 5.97 -9.01 3.45
C GLY A 133 5.17 -9.96 2.58
N ILE A 134 4.36 -9.48 1.63
CA ILE A 134 3.54 -10.36 0.79
C ILE A 134 4.45 -11.17 -0.13
N ASP A 135 4.40 -12.49 0.00
CA ASP A 135 5.23 -13.44 -0.72
C ASP A 135 4.54 -13.96 -2.00
N ALA A 136 3.95 -15.15 -1.96
CA ALA A 136 3.19 -15.72 -3.07
C ALA A 136 1.95 -14.86 -3.32
N PHE A 137 1.79 -14.41 -4.57
CA PHE A 137 0.71 -13.51 -4.95
C PHE A 137 0.04 -13.97 -6.23
N ASP A 138 -1.27 -14.24 -6.15
CA ASP A 138 -2.07 -14.66 -7.29
C ASP A 138 -2.54 -13.45 -8.11
N LEU A 139 -1.80 -13.12 -9.17
CA LEU A 139 -2.13 -12.03 -10.08
C LEU A 139 -3.44 -12.27 -10.86
N GLU A 140 -3.81 -13.53 -11.10
CA GLU A 140 -5.06 -13.84 -11.80
C GLU A 140 -6.24 -13.48 -10.89
N ASP A 141 -6.24 -13.94 -9.64
CA ASP A 141 -7.25 -13.56 -8.65
C ASP A 141 -7.27 -12.04 -8.46
N ALA A 142 -6.11 -11.40 -8.26
CA ALA A 142 -6.01 -9.96 -8.03
C ALA A 142 -6.60 -9.09 -9.15
N LEU A 143 -6.53 -9.56 -10.40
CA LEU A 143 -7.01 -8.83 -11.58
C LEU A 143 -8.42 -9.25 -12.03
N THR A 144 -8.97 -10.33 -11.47
CA THR A 144 -10.28 -10.87 -11.89
C THR A 144 -11.28 -10.89 -10.74
N GLU A 145 -11.34 -11.99 -10.00
CA GLU A 145 -12.35 -12.27 -8.98
C GLU A 145 -12.11 -11.51 -7.68
N GLN A 146 -10.86 -11.12 -7.44
CA GLN A 146 -10.39 -10.38 -6.28
C GLN A 146 -10.81 -11.04 -4.95
N LYS A 147 -10.83 -12.37 -4.86
CA LYS A 147 -11.34 -13.06 -3.67
C LYS A 147 -10.38 -12.91 -2.50
N GLU A 148 -9.13 -13.27 -2.74
CA GLU A 148 -8.06 -13.31 -1.74
C GLU A 148 -6.98 -12.26 -2.02
N HIS A 149 -6.89 -11.75 -3.24
CA HIS A 149 -5.88 -10.78 -3.66
C HIS A 149 -6.53 -9.58 -4.36
N MET A 150 -5.91 -8.42 -4.24
CA MET A 150 -6.29 -7.18 -4.93
C MET A 150 -5.02 -6.41 -5.29
N CYS A 151 -5.00 -5.67 -6.40
CA CYS A 151 -3.83 -4.89 -6.78
C CYS A 151 -4.19 -3.73 -7.71
N SER A 152 -3.18 -2.90 -8.04
CA SER A 152 -3.25 -1.94 -9.15
C SER A 152 -3.63 -2.64 -10.45
N ALA A 153 -4.51 -2.01 -11.22
CA ALA A 153 -5.08 -2.62 -12.43
C ALA A 153 -4.03 -2.91 -13.53
N ASP A 154 -2.95 -2.13 -13.56
CA ASP A 154 -1.83 -2.26 -14.50
C ASP A 154 -0.63 -3.01 -13.93
N LEU A 155 -0.74 -3.59 -12.73
CA LEU A 155 0.40 -4.21 -12.04
C LEU A 155 1.11 -5.29 -12.89
N LYS A 156 0.33 -6.09 -13.63
CA LYS A 156 0.91 -7.09 -14.54
C LYS A 156 1.72 -6.46 -15.66
N GLU A 157 1.21 -5.41 -16.30
CA GLU A 157 1.95 -4.67 -17.33
C GLU A 157 3.20 -4.01 -16.73
N PHE A 158 3.07 -3.42 -15.54
CA PHE A 158 4.18 -2.80 -14.81
C PHE A 158 5.30 -3.79 -14.53
N ILE A 159 4.98 -5.01 -14.07
CA ILE A 159 5.94 -6.09 -13.84
C ILE A 159 6.64 -6.49 -15.15
N GLU A 160 5.87 -6.76 -16.20
CA GLU A 160 6.39 -7.27 -17.48
C GLU A 160 7.29 -6.23 -18.17
N LYS A 161 6.84 -4.98 -18.23
CA LYS A 161 7.54 -3.87 -18.90
C LYS A 161 8.88 -3.52 -18.24
N ASN A 162 8.96 -3.66 -16.92
CA ASN A 162 10.14 -3.30 -16.14
C ASN A 162 10.97 -4.51 -15.69
N HIS A 163 10.63 -5.73 -16.16
CA HIS A 163 11.33 -6.97 -15.84
C HIS A 163 11.48 -7.21 -14.32
N LEU A 164 10.40 -6.98 -13.57
CA LEU A 164 10.43 -7.05 -12.10
C LEU A 164 10.23 -8.46 -11.55
N ASP A 165 9.62 -9.36 -12.32
CA ASP A 165 9.49 -10.77 -11.92
C ASP A 165 10.85 -11.47 -12.04
N LEU A 166 11.37 -11.92 -10.89
CA LEU A 166 12.64 -12.62 -10.78
C LEU A 166 12.48 -14.15 -10.77
N SER A 167 11.23 -14.65 -10.78
CA SER A 167 10.94 -16.07 -10.75
C SER A 167 11.46 -16.78 -12.00
N GLN A 168 11.92 -18.02 -11.82
CA GLN A 168 12.38 -18.87 -12.94
C GLN A 168 11.44 -20.05 -13.21
N ASP A 169 10.55 -20.34 -12.26
CA ASP A 169 9.61 -21.46 -12.31
C ASP A 169 8.16 -21.01 -12.62
N GLY A 170 7.95 -19.70 -12.80
CA GLY A 170 6.65 -19.09 -13.07
C GLY A 170 5.80 -18.85 -11.83
N SER A 171 6.33 -19.08 -10.62
CA SER A 171 5.66 -18.72 -9.38
C SER A 171 6.04 -17.29 -8.96
N PHE A 172 5.10 -16.36 -9.14
CA PHE A 172 5.35 -14.95 -8.82
C PHE A 172 5.44 -14.73 -7.30
N SER A 173 6.55 -14.15 -6.85
CA SER A 173 6.80 -13.74 -5.48
C SER A 173 6.88 -12.21 -5.43
N ALA A 174 5.87 -11.58 -4.82
CA ALA A 174 5.79 -10.13 -4.71
C ALA A 174 6.93 -9.57 -3.86
N ARG A 175 7.30 -10.23 -2.77
CA ARG A 175 8.46 -9.87 -1.95
C ARG A 175 9.76 -9.89 -2.74
N ASP A 176 9.97 -10.90 -3.59
CA ASP A 176 11.20 -10.96 -4.40
C ASP A 176 11.24 -9.87 -5.48
N ALA A 177 10.09 -9.58 -6.08
CA ALA A 177 9.95 -8.56 -7.11
C ALA A 177 10.09 -7.13 -6.53
N PHE A 178 9.44 -6.86 -5.41
CA PHE A 178 9.21 -5.50 -4.90
C PHE A 178 9.96 -5.16 -3.61
N GLY A 179 10.27 -6.16 -2.78
CA GLY A 179 10.95 -5.98 -1.50
C GLY A 179 12.46 -5.84 -1.61
N SER A 180 13.11 -5.77 -0.44
CA SER A 180 14.56 -5.75 -0.27
C SER A 180 15.16 -7.16 -0.17
N HIS A 181 16.43 -7.29 -0.58
CA HIS A 181 17.22 -8.53 -0.49
C HIS A 181 18.51 -8.36 0.33
N ASP A 182 18.66 -7.21 1.00
CA ASP A 182 19.83 -6.86 1.79
C ASP A 182 19.60 -7.21 3.26
N ASP A 183 19.51 -8.52 3.55
CA ASP A 183 19.53 -9.08 4.92
C ASP A 183 20.84 -9.83 5.19
#